data_AF-A0A2D9LZ32-F1
#
_entry.id   AF-A0A2D9LZ32-F1
#
_cell.length_a   1.000
_cell.length_b   1.000
_cell.length_c   1.000
_cell.angle_alpha   90.00
_cell.angle_beta   90.00
_cell.angle_gamma   90.00
#
_symmetry.space_group_name_H-M   'P 1'
#
loop_
_entity.id
_entity.type
_entity.pdbx_description
1 polymer ?
#
loop_
_entity_poly.entity_id
_entity_poly.type
_entity_poly.pdbx_seq_one_letter_code
_entity_poly.pdbx_strand_id
1 'polypeptide(L)'
;MFRADGYSELFHGFQLALEVSGLRPSTIKHYTTDGRKFLEYYPDVSPSEITSIHIRQYLALLKKKVSAKTVYEAQLALRKFFRFLVEEGGIAVSLCDGIKLTRYRIDPQPRYVIGHVGFRLGTVQEYGPNRYLMLS
;
A
#
# COMPACT_ATOMS: atom_id res chain seq x y z
N MET A 1 6.24 26.97 8.06
CA MET A 1 5.31 26.38 9.06
C MET A 1 4.18 25.74 8.28
N PHE A 2 4.14 24.40 8.17
CA PHE A 2 3.02 23.70 7.54
C PHE A 2 2.00 23.35 8.63
N ARG A 3 0.87 24.06 8.66
CA ARG A 3 -0.28 23.73 9.52
C ARG A 3 -1.03 22.55 8.89
N ALA A 4 -2.09 22.05 9.52
CA ALA A 4 -2.84 20.86 9.09
C ALA A 4 -3.33 20.91 7.61
N ASP A 5 -3.44 22.10 7.03
CA ASP A 5 -3.63 22.37 5.60
C ASP A 5 -2.46 21.87 4.71
N GLY A 6 -1.22 22.04 5.14
CA GLY A 6 -0.03 21.71 4.36
C GLY A 6 0.13 20.23 4.06
N TYR A 7 -0.32 19.32 4.93
CA TYR A 7 -0.33 17.88 4.63
C TYR A 7 -1.32 17.54 3.51
N SER A 8 -2.48 18.19 3.51
CA SER A 8 -3.52 17.95 2.50
C SER A 8 -3.08 18.45 1.12
N GLU A 9 -2.47 19.64 1.07
CA GLU A 9 -1.91 20.20 -0.16
C GLU A 9 -0.74 19.35 -0.69
N LEU A 10 0.15 18.90 0.20
CA LEU A 10 1.28 18.06 -0.17
C LEU A 10 0.85 16.71 -0.73
N PHE A 11 -0.14 16.05 -0.12
CA PHE A 11 -0.69 14.80 -0.66
C PHE A 11 -1.49 15.02 -1.94
N HIS A 12 -2.15 16.16 -2.11
CA HIS A 12 -2.80 16.51 -3.35
C HIS A 12 -1.78 16.67 -4.49
N GLY A 13 -0.71 17.42 -4.26
CA GLY A 13 0.40 17.55 -5.21
C GLY A 13 1.05 16.20 -5.54
N PHE A 14 1.28 15.37 -4.52
CA PHE A 14 1.80 14.02 -4.73
C PHE A 14 0.86 13.15 -5.59
N GLN A 15 -0.46 13.22 -5.34
CA GLN A 15 -1.43 12.50 -6.15
C GLN A 15 -1.39 12.95 -7.61
N LEU A 16 -1.39 14.26 -7.87
CA LEU A 16 -1.29 14.82 -9.21
C LEU A 16 -0.02 14.38 -9.94
N ALA A 17 1.13 14.38 -9.25
CA ALA A 17 2.40 13.92 -9.82
C ALA A 17 2.35 12.43 -10.25
N LEU A 18 1.67 11.59 -9.45
CA LEU A 18 1.48 10.17 -9.79
C LEU A 18 0.49 9.97 -10.94
N GLU A 19 -0.56 10.80 -11.03
CA GLU A 19 -1.53 10.81 -12.14
C GLU A 19 -0.86 11.21 -13.46
N VAL A 20 -0.08 12.30 -13.45
CA VAL A 20 0.70 12.76 -14.62
C VAL A 20 1.72 11.71 -15.07
N SER A 21 2.28 10.95 -14.11
CA SER A 21 3.17 9.82 -14.40
C SER A 21 2.45 8.61 -15.03
N GLY A 22 1.12 8.64 -15.20
CA GLY A 22 0.33 7.60 -15.85
C GLY A 22 0.13 6.34 -14.99
N LEU A 23 0.25 6.44 -13.66
CA LEU A 23 0.03 5.29 -12.78
C LEU A 23 -1.45 4.92 -12.67
N ARG A 24 -1.72 3.63 -12.41
CA ARG A 24 -3.09 3.15 -12.22
C ARG A 24 -3.71 3.75 -10.95
N PRO A 25 -5.01 4.07 -10.93
CA PRO A 25 -5.68 4.66 -9.77
C PRO A 25 -5.53 3.84 -8.47
N SER A 26 -5.55 2.51 -8.58
CA SER A 26 -5.34 1.62 -7.44
C SER A 26 -3.93 1.74 -6.85
N THR A 27 -2.92 1.88 -7.71
CA THR A 27 -1.52 2.09 -7.31
C THR A 27 -1.32 3.47 -6.69
N ILE A 28 -1.96 4.50 -7.25
CA ILE A 28 -1.94 5.86 -6.71
C ILE A 28 -2.51 5.87 -5.29
N LYS A 29 -3.72 5.31 -5.11
CA LYS A 29 -4.36 5.19 -3.80
C LYS A 29 -3.50 4.45 -2.78
N HIS A 30 -2.82 3.39 -3.22
CA HIS A 30 -1.93 2.63 -2.35
C HIS A 30 -0.76 3.50 -1.87
N TYR A 31 -0.06 4.16 -2.79
CA TYR A 31 1.07 5.03 -2.43
C TYR A 31 0.69 6.22 -1.57
N THR A 32 -0.44 6.88 -1.84
CA THR A 32 -0.91 8.00 -1.02
C THR A 32 -1.33 7.55 0.37
N THR A 33 -1.97 6.37 0.48
CA THR A 33 -2.36 5.80 1.78
C THR A 33 -1.15 5.43 2.62
N ASP A 34 -0.15 4.74 2.05
CA ASP A 34 1.06 4.37 2.78
C ASP A 34 1.93 5.57 3.15
N GLY A 35 2.02 6.58 2.28
CA GLY A 35 2.67 7.84 2.61
C GLY A 35 1.99 8.56 3.78
N ARG A 36 0.65 8.57 3.81
CA ARG A 36 -0.12 9.17 4.92
C ARG A 36 0.14 8.48 6.24
N LYS A 37 0.08 7.15 6.27
CA LYS A 37 0.36 6.35 7.48
C LYS A 37 1.75 6.61 8.07
N PHE A 38 2.73 6.93 7.22
CA PHE A 38 4.06 7.30 7.68
C PHE A 38 4.08 8.66 8.39
N LEU A 39 3.41 9.68 7.84
CA LEU A 39 3.37 11.00 8.48
C LEU A 39 2.48 11.01 9.72
N GLU A 40 1.39 10.23 9.72
CA GLU A 40 0.57 9.98 10.93
C GLU A 40 1.38 9.33 12.07
N TYR A 41 2.47 8.63 11.75
CA TYR A 41 3.37 8.06 12.74
C TYR A 41 4.31 9.11 13.38
N TYR A 42 4.51 10.25 12.72
CA TYR A 42 5.33 11.36 13.20
C TYR A 42 4.54 12.68 13.20
N PRO A 43 3.48 12.81 14.01
CA PRO A 43 2.59 13.98 13.97
C PRO A 43 3.29 15.28 14.36
N ASP A 44 4.33 15.20 15.20
CA ASP A 44 5.08 16.35 15.71
C ASP A 44 6.25 16.76 14.82
N VAL A 45 6.52 16.05 13.72
CA VAL A 45 7.66 16.32 12.83
C VAL A 45 7.17 16.86 11.50
N SER A 46 7.64 18.05 11.11
CA SER A 46 7.28 18.61 9.81
C SER A 46 7.82 17.74 8.66
N PRO A 47 7.15 17.66 7.49
CA PRO A 47 7.63 16.88 6.34
C PRO A 47 9.06 17.21 5.92
N SER A 48 9.45 18.49 6.01
CA SER A 48 10.80 18.99 5.70
C SER A 48 11.86 18.63 6.74
N GLU A 49 11.44 18.29 7.96
CA GLU A 49 12.32 17.90 9.07
C GLU A 49 12.50 16.38 9.17
N ILE A 50 11.74 15.62 8.37
CA ILE A 50 11.92 14.18 8.26
C ILE A 50 13.35 13.89 7.78
N THR A 51 14.02 13.00 8.48
CA THR A 51 15.38 12.55 8.15
C THR A 51 15.42 11.06 7.86
N SER A 52 16.54 10.59 7.29
CA SER A 52 16.74 9.15 7.03
C SER A 52 16.63 8.28 8.30
N ILE A 53 16.85 8.84 9.50
CA ILE A 53 16.69 8.14 10.79
C ILE A 53 15.22 7.79 11.05
N HIS A 54 14.31 8.73 10.82
CA HIS A 54 12.86 8.52 10.98
C HIS A 54 12.37 7.39 10.05
N ILE A 55 12.85 7.37 8.80
CA ILE A 55 12.51 6.30 7.85
C ILE A 55 13.01 4.94 8.35
N ARG A 56 14.27 4.87 8.83
CA ARG A 56 14.84 3.62 9.37
C ARG A 56 14.10 3.14 10.61
N GLN A 57 13.74 4.03 11.52
CA GLN A 57 12.96 3.72 12.72
C GLN A 57 11.57 3.19 12.35
N TYR A 58 10.85 3.88 11.48
CA TYR A 58 9.54 3.44 11.01
C TYR A 58 9.58 2.05 10.36
N LEU A 59 10.55 1.82 9.47
CA LEU A 59 10.71 0.53 8.80
C LEU A 59 11.10 -0.60 9.77
N ALA A 60 11.95 -0.31 10.77
CA ALA A 60 12.32 -1.28 11.80
C ALA A 60 11.10 -1.72 12.64
N LEU A 61 10.16 -0.81 12.89
CA LEU A 61 8.93 -1.10 13.62
C LEU A 61 7.91 -1.84 12.75
N LEU A 62 7.72 -1.41 11.50
CA LEU A 62 6.86 -2.09 10.53
C LEU A 62 7.24 -3.57 10.38
N LYS A 63 8.54 -3.87 10.26
CA LYS A 63 9.06 -5.25 10.16
C LYS A 63 8.65 -6.17 11.31
N LYS A 64 8.35 -5.62 12.49
CA LYS A 64 7.90 -6.39 13.66
C LYS A 64 6.40 -6.66 13.65
N LYS A 65 5.62 -5.91 12.85
CA LYS A 65 4.15 -5.90 12.91
C LYS A 65 3.48 -6.44 11.65
N VAL A 66 4.12 -6.33 10.49
CA VAL A 66 3.50 -6.68 9.20
C VAL A 66 4.39 -7.61 8.37
N SER A 67 3.78 -8.21 7.35
CA SER A 67 4.49 -9.08 6.41
C SER A 67 5.61 -8.36 5.65
N ALA A 68 6.64 -9.09 5.25
CA ALA A 68 7.74 -8.55 4.44
C ALA A 68 7.25 -7.92 3.11
N LYS A 69 6.15 -8.42 2.54
CA LYS A 69 5.49 -7.81 1.36
C LYS A 69 5.00 -6.40 1.66
N THR A 70 4.25 -6.25 2.75
CA THR A 70 3.70 -4.95 3.17
C THR A 70 4.82 -3.96 3.48
N VAL A 71 5.91 -4.41 4.11
CA VAL A 71 7.10 -3.56 4.32
C VAL A 71 7.70 -3.11 2.99
N TYR A 72 7.83 -4.01 2.03
CA TYR A 72 8.36 -3.68 0.71
C TYR A 72 7.48 -2.67 -0.04
N GLU A 73 6.16 -2.85 -0.01
CA GLU A 73 5.19 -1.93 -0.59
C GLU A 73 5.27 -0.53 0.05
N ALA A 74 5.35 -0.46 1.38
CA ALA A 74 5.57 0.78 2.10
C ALA A 74 6.92 1.44 1.73
N GLN A 75 8.00 0.66 1.58
CA GLN A 75 9.30 1.19 1.12
C GLN A 75 9.22 1.80 -0.29
N LEU A 76 8.44 1.21 -1.20
CA LEU A 76 8.22 1.75 -2.54
C LEU A 76 7.43 3.06 -2.51
N ALA A 77 6.35 3.11 -1.71
CA ALA A 77 5.55 4.30 -1.52
C ALA A 77 6.41 5.46 -0.99
N LEU A 78 7.19 5.22 0.07
CA LEU A 78 8.10 6.20 0.66
C LEU A 78 9.16 6.68 -0.34
N ARG A 79 9.75 5.78 -1.12
CA ARG A 79 10.72 6.16 -2.16
C ARG A 79 10.13 7.11 -3.19
N LYS A 80 8.91 6.84 -3.67
CA LYS A 80 8.22 7.72 -4.62
C LYS A 80 7.87 9.06 -3.99
N PHE A 81 7.38 9.03 -2.74
CA PHE A 81 7.02 10.22 -1.99
C PHE A 81 8.21 11.16 -1.77
N PHE A 82 9.34 10.66 -1.26
CA PHE A 82 10.53 11.50 -1.07
C PHE A 82 11.18 11.91 -2.39
N ARG A 83 11.02 11.17 -3.48
CA ARG A 83 11.46 11.65 -4.80
C ARG A 83 10.62 12.86 -5.25
N PHE A 84 9.30 12.78 -5.11
CA PHE A 84 8.41 13.90 -5.37
C PHE A 84 8.80 15.13 -4.52
N LEU A 85 9.12 14.95 -3.23
CA LEU A 85 9.57 16.06 -2.39
C LEU A 85 10.90 16.67 -2.84
N VAL A 86 11.79 15.91 -3.48
CA VAL A 86 13.01 16.47 -4.10
C VAL A 86 12.66 17.27 -5.35
N GLU A 87 11.77 16.76 -6.19
CA GLU A 87 11.36 17.41 -7.45
C GLU A 87 10.63 18.74 -7.20
N GLU A 88 9.78 18.80 -6.17
CA GLU A 88 9.12 20.04 -5.73
C GLU A 88 10.06 21.02 -5.00
N GLY A 89 11.34 20.65 -4.80
CA GLY A 89 12.31 21.48 -4.07
C GLY A 89 12.10 21.51 -2.55
N GLY A 90 11.25 20.64 -2.00
CA GLY A 90 11.00 20.52 -0.56
C GLY A 90 12.17 19.93 0.23
N ILE A 91 13.01 19.11 -0.42
CA ILE A 91 14.24 18.54 0.15
C ILE A 91 15.36 18.46 -0.92
N ALA A 92 16.62 18.61 -0.53
CA ALA A 92 17.74 18.62 -1.49
C ALA A 92 18.11 17.23 -2.06
N VAL A 93 17.88 16.15 -1.30
CA VAL A 93 18.27 14.78 -1.68
C VAL A 93 17.25 13.77 -1.13
N SER A 94 17.00 12.70 -1.88
CA SER A 94 16.07 11.64 -1.44
C SER A 94 16.63 10.90 -0.22
N LEU A 95 15.91 10.96 0.89
CA LEU A 95 16.29 10.34 2.16
C LEU A 95 16.23 8.80 2.15
N CYS A 96 15.66 8.23 1.09
CA CYS A 96 15.52 6.79 0.87
C CYS A 96 16.67 6.17 0.05
N ASP A 97 17.58 6.97 -0.51
CA ASP A 97 18.61 6.49 -1.44
C ASP A 97 19.56 5.48 -0.78
N GLY A 98 19.97 5.74 0.46
CA GLY A 98 20.82 4.85 1.27
C GLY A 98 20.10 3.68 1.97
N ILE A 99 18.81 3.42 1.69
CA ILE A 99 18.03 2.36 2.35
C ILE A 99 17.79 1.22 1.37
N LYS A 100 18.37 0.04 1.65
CA LYS A 100 18.15 -1.17 0.84
C LYS A 100 16.69 -1.62 0.91
N LEU A 101 16.12 -1.93 -0.26
CA LEU A 101 14.81 -2.57 -0.36
C LEU A 101 14.86 -3.96 0.28
N THR A 102 13.89 -4.25 1.13
CA THR A 102 13.73 -5.59 1.69
C THR A 102 13.32 -6.51 0.54
N ARG A 103 14.13 -7.53 0.24
CA ARG A 103 13.76 -8.52 -0.77
C ARG A 103 12.59 -9.34 -0.25
N TYR A 104 11.43 -9.21 -0.89
CA TYR A 104 10.31 -10.12 -0.70
C TYR A 104 10.28 -11.11 -1.87
N ARG A 105 10.33 -12.40 -1.57
CA ARG A 105 10.12 -13.46 -2.55
C ARG A 105 8.62 -13.69 -2.61
N ILE A 106 8.00 -13.39 -3.76
CA ILE A 106 6.64 -13.83 -4.03
C ILE A 106 6.77 -15.32 -4.34
N ASP A 107 6.44 -16.19 -3.37
CA ASP A 107 6.19 -17.58 -3.71
C ASP A 107 5.03 -17.58 -4.73
N PRO A 108 5.22 -18.20 -5.91
CA PRO A 108 4.16 -18.25 -6.91
C PRO A 108 2.93 -18.83 -6.23
N GLN A 109 1.75 -18.20 -6.44
CA GLN A 109 0.51 -18.77 -5.94
C GLN A 109 0.45 -20.25 -6.33
N PRO A 110 0.09 -21.15 -5.41
CA PRO A 110 -0.17 -22.53 -5.78
C PRO A 110 -1.22 -22.47 -6.89
N ARG A 111 -0.82 -22.88 -8.10
CA ARG A 111 -1.76 -23.01 -9.20
C ARG A 111 -2.83 -23.97 -8.72
N TYR A 112 -4.06 -23.50 -8.58
CA TYR A 112 -5.20 -24.39 -8.40
C TYR A 112 -5.22 -25.30 -9.62
N VAL A 113 -4.73 -26.52 -9.45
CA VAL A 113 -4.93 -27.59 -10.42
C VAL A 113 -6.42 -27.88 -10.36
N ILE A 114 -7.10 -27.76 -11.50
CA ILE A 114 -8.53 -28.09 -11.66
C ILE A 114 -8.67 -29.58 -11.27
N GLY A 115 -9.00 -29.85 -10.02
CA GLY A 115 -8.94 -31.19 -9.45
C GLY A 115 -9.39 -31.28 -8.00
N HIS A 116 -9.40 -30.18 -7.24
CA HIS A 116 -10.00 -30.11 -5.91
C HIS A 116 -10.83 -28.83 -5.75
N VAL A 117 -11.95 -28.72 -6.49
CA VAL A 117 -13.04 -27.81 -6.13
C VAL A 117 -13.96 -28.57 -5.18
N GLY A 118 -13.47 -28.77 -3.96
CA GLY A 118 -14.24 -29.29 -2.85
C GLY A 118 -14.54 -28.17 -1.87
N PHE A 119 -15.82 -27.79 -1.80
CA PHE A 119 -16.44 -27.19 -0.62
C PHE A 119 -16.14 -25.70 -0.33
N ARG A 120 -16.96 -24.83 -0.93
CA ARG A 120 -17.70 -23.74 -0.25
C ARG A 120 -18.51 -22.96 -1.28
N LEU A 121 -19.59 -23.57 -1.74
CA LEU A 121 -20.74 -22.84 -2.28
C LEU A 121 -21.93 -23.26 -1.44
N GLY A 122 -22.60 -22.26 -0.88
CA GLY A 122 -23.82 -22.46 -0.10
C GLY A 122 -24.87 -23.20 -0.92
N THR A 123 -25.60 -24.06 -0.23
CA THR A 123 -26.99 -24.46 -0.51
C THR A 123 -27.50 -24.18 -1.92
N VAL A 124 -27.29 -25.11 -2.83
CA VAL A 124 -28.15 -25.32 -3.99
C VAL A 124 -28.75 -26.71 -3.84
N GLN A 125 -30.02 -26.74 -3.44
CA GLN A 125 -30.81 -27.96 -3.40
C GLN A 125 -31.51 -28.09 -4.76
N GLU A 126 -30.86 -28.78 -5.70
CA GLU A 126 -31.54 -29.29 -6.89
C GLU A 126 -32.00 -30.71 -6.61
N TYR A 127 -33.33 -30.88 -6.49
CA TYR A 127 -34.00 -32.17 -6.47
C TYR A 127 -33.91 -32.80 -7.87
N GLY A 128 -33.44 -34.05 -7.91
CA GLY A 128 -33.36 -34.87 -9.12
C GLY A 128 -34.72 -35.16 -9.77
N PRO A 129 -34.69 -35.78 -10.97
CA PRO A 129 -35.72 -35.64 -11.99
C PRO A 129 -36.95 -36.51 -11.71
N ASN A 130 -38.12 -36.00 -12.09
CA ASN A 130 -39.42 -36.69 -12.12
C ASN A 130 -39.99 -37.14 -10.76
N ARG A 131 -40.72 -36.21 -10.12
CA ARG A 131 -42.17 -36.38 -9.83
C ARG A 131 -42.71 -35.12 -9.15
N TYR A 132 -43.66 -34.47 -9.81
CA TYR A 132 -44.56 -33.52 -9.16
C TYR A 132 -45.64 -34.28 -8.41
N LEU A 133 -45.80 -33.99 -7.12
CA LEU A 133 -47.09 -34.03 -6.42
C LEU A 133 -47.02 -33.11 -5.21
N MET A 134 -47.77 -32.00 -5.30
CA MET A 134 -48.30 -31.29 -4.14
C MET A 134 -49.33 -32.17 -3.42
N LEU A 135 -49.60 -31.80 -2.16
CA LEU A 135 -50.73 -32.14 -1.27
C LEU A 135 -50.29 -33.01 -0.07
N SER A 136 -50.63 -32.68 1.18
CA SER A 136 -51.63 -31.72 1.72
C SER A 136 -51.16 -31.11 3.04
#